data_AF-A0A519QKD6-F1
#
_entry.id   AF-A0A519QKD6-F1
#
_cell.length_a   1.000
_cell.length_b   1.000
_cell.length_c   1.000
_cell.angle_alpha   90.00
_cell.angle_beta   90.00
_cell.angle_gamma   90.00
#
_symmetry.space_group_name_H-M   'P 1'
#
loop_
_entity.id
_entity.type
_entity.pdbx_description
1 polymer ?
#
loop_
_entity_poly.entity_id
_entity_poly.type
_entity_poly.pdbx_seq_one_letter_code
_entity_poly.pdbx_strand_id
1 'polypeptide(L)'
;MKKSKITLYQAVTAVWGKATDIETSYTKDLELTLEVHKKLLNIFQAGNHYYMIFNVPKMELEFISSDIEKVLGYLPNEINALFFLDQIHPDDKPYFLNFENKLTEFLKDLPLDKRACYKYQHDYRIRTKNKGYIRLLHQIVPIEFDQNNYYRSLVLHTDISHIKNAGIPCFSIIGFDDEPSYYNIQPTEGLT
;
A
#
# COMPACT_ATOMS: atom_id res chain seq x y z
N MET A 1 -22.73 -17.10 23.99
CA MET A 1 -21.36 -16.91 23.47
C MET A 1 -21.40 -15.85 22.37
N LYS A 2 -20.94 -14.62 22.64
CA LYS A 2 -20.83 -13.58 21.61
C LYS A 2 -19.60 -13.88 20.75
N LYS A 3 -19.78 -14.15 19.45
CA LYS A 3 -18.69 -14.17 18.48
C LYS A 3 -18.07 -12.77 18.47
N SER A 4 -16.83 -12.64 18.93
CA SER A 4 -16.07 -11.39 18.81
C SER A 4 -15.85 -11.12 17.33
N LYS A 5 -16.38 -10.01 16.80
CA LYS A 5 -16.08 -9.54 15.44
C LYS A 5 -14.62 -9.10 15.43
N ILE A 6 -13.78 -9.83 14.70
CA ILE A 6 -12.40 -9.44 14.43
C ILE A 6 -12.46 -8.12 13.65
N THR A 7 -11.78 -7.09 14.15
CA THR A 7 -11.70 -5.80 13.45
C THR A 7 -10.77 -5.93 12.25
N LEU A 8 -10.95 -5.09 11.21
CA LEU A 8 -10.04 -5.10 10.04
C LEU A 8 -8.58 -4.97 10.47
N TYR A 9 -8.31 -4.11 11.46
CA TYR A 9 -7.00 -4.00 12.07
C TYR A 9 -6.47 -5.34 12.58
N GLN A 10 -7.23 -6.06 13.41
CA GLN A 10 -6.82 -7.36 13.94
C GLN A 10 -6.57 -8.40 12.85
N ALA A 11 -7.38 -8.40 11.78
CA ALA A 11 -7.18 -9.30 10.64
C ALA A 11 -5.89 -8.97 9.89
N VAL A 12 -5.63 -7.69 9.67
CA VAL A 12 -4.48 -7.18 8.92
C VAL A 12 -3.18 -7.34 9.73
N THR A 13 -3.20 -7.05 11.04
CA THR A 13 -2.06 -7.32 11.95
C THR A 13 -1.73 -8.82 12.02
N ALA A 14 -2.70 -9.72 11.90
CA ALA A 14 -2.45 -11.16 11.88
C ALA A 14 -1.84 -11.65 10.56
N VAL A 15 -2.08 -10.96 9.45
CA VAL A 15 -1.41 -11.20 8.16
C VAL A 15 0.04 -10.71 8.25
N TRP A 16 0.21 -9.49 8.72
CA TRP A 16 1.52 -8.84 8.75
C TRP A 16 2.45 -9.36 9.86
N GLY A 17 1.92 -9.78 11.02
CA GLY A 17 2.70 -10.37 12.12
C GLY A 17 3.32 -11.73 11.82
N LYS A 18 3.03 -12.32 10.64
CA LYS A 18 3.75 -13.50 10.13
C LYS A 18 5.07 -13.12 9.46
N ALA A 19 5.34 -11.83 9.31
CA ALA A 19 6.52 -11.26 8.69
C ALA A 19 7.43 -10.57 9.73
N THR A 20 8.11 -11.37 10.57
CA THR A 20 9.49 -11.11 11.07
C THR A 20 9.71 -10.45 12.45
N ASP A 21 10.90 -10.72 13.03
CA ASP A 21 11.51 -10.16 14.25
C ASP A 21 12.88 -9.50 13.89
N ILE A 22 13.18 -8.29 14.42
CA ILE A 22 14.50 -7.55 14.49
C ILE A 22 14.71 -6.34 13.53
N GLU A 23 15.52 -5.35 13.98
CA GLU A 23 15.62 -3.93 13.57
C GLU A 23 16.91 -3.56 12.78
N THR A 24 16.86 -2.61 11.81
CA THR A 24 18.02 -2.10 11.01
C THR A 24 18.06 -0.56 10.85
N SER A 25 19.24 0.00 10.48
CA SER A 25 19.58 1.45 10.42
C SER A 25 19.74 2.03 9.00
N TYR A 26 19.46 3.35 8.84
CA TYR A 26 19.46 4.13 7.58
C TYR A 26 20.86 4.37 6.96
N THR A 27 20.98 4.34 5.61
CA THR A 27 22.23 4.58 4.85
C THR A 27 22.12 5.73 3.83
N LYS A 28 23.27 6.29 3.41
CA LYS A 28 23.38 7.46 2.51
C LYS A 28 23.01 7.16 1.04
N ASP A 29 23.21 5.91 0.60
CA ASP A 29 22.82 5.46 -0.75
C ASP A 29 21.29 5.38 -0.92
N LEU A 30 20.57 5.13 0.18
CA LEU A 30 19.11 5.16 0.22
C LEU A 30 18.58 6.59 -0.01
N GLU A 31 19.26 7.61 0.53
CA GLU A 31 18.85 9.02 0.38
C GLU A 31 18.91 9.50 -1.09
N LEU A 32 20.02 9.24 -1.78
CA LEU A 32 20.20 9.64 -3.18
C LEU A 32 19.22 8.91 -4.11
N THR A 33 19.02 7.61 -3.85
CA THR A 33 18.03 6.80 -4.58
C THR A 33 16.63 7.40 -4.41
N LEU A 34 16.26 7.76 -3.18
CA LEU A 34 14.96 8.38 -2.89
C LEU A 34 14.76 9.72 -3.61
N GLU A 35 15.79 10.58 -3.75
CA GLU A 35 15.64 11.86 -4.46
C GLU A 35 15.32 11.73 -5.95
N VAL A 36 15.98 10.81 -6.64
CA VAL A 36 15.71 10.54 -8.06
C VAL A 36 14.31 9.94 -8.23
N HIS A 37 13.94 9.00 -7.36
CA HIS A 37 12.60 8.42 -7.36
C HIS A 37 11.52 9.49 -7.12
N LYS A 38 11.72 10.41 -6.15
CA LYS A 38 10.79 11.53 -5.89
C LYS A 38 10.55 12.41 -7.11
N LYS A 39 11.58 12.70 -7.91
CA LYS A 39 11.42 13.48 -9.15
C LYS A 39 10.63 12.73 -10.22
N LEU A 40 10.87 11.42 -10.38
CA LEU A 40 10.13 10.60 -11.34
C LEU A 40 8.66 10.44 -10.93
N LEU A 41 8.37 10.31 -9.63
CA LEU A 41 7.00 10.24 -9.12
C LEU A 41 6.17 11.44 -9.59
N ASN A 42 6.71 12.66 -9.50
CA ASN A 42 6.02 13.88 -9.93
C ASN A 42 5.69 13.95 -11.43
N ILE A 43 6.41 13.23 -12.28
CA ILE A 43 6.24 13.29 -13.74
C ILE A 43 5.23 12.24 -14.23
N PHE A 44 5.20 11.07 -13.59
CA PHE A 44 4.45 9.91 -14.09
C PHE A 44 3.14 9.63 -13.35
N GLN A 45 2.75 10.46 -12.39
CA GLN A 45 1.49 10.27 -11.70
C GLN A 45 0.30 10.73 -12.53
N ALA A 46 -0.76 9.92 -12.49
CA ALA A 46 -2.02 10.22 -13.15
C ALA A 46 -2.82 11.34 -12.46
N GLY A 47 -2.40 11.83 -11.29
CA GLY A 47 -3.09 12.86 -10.53
C GLY A 47 -2.29 13.39 -9.34
N ASN A 48 -2.95 14.17 -8.49
CA ASN A 48 -2.35 14.63 -7.23
C ASN A 48 -2.02 13.42 -6.35
N HIS A 49 -0.83 13.42 -5.76
CA HIS A 49 -0.32 12.25 -5.08
C HIS A 49 0.52 12.61 -3.87
N TYR A 50 0.79 11.61 -3.05
CA TYR A 50 1.72 11.65 -1.95
C TYR A 50 2.31 10.26 -1.75
N TYR A 51 3.46 10.17 -1.09
CA TYR A 51 4.15 8.91 -0.85
C TYR A 51 4.55 8.75 0.61
N MET A 52 4.79 7.51 0.99
CA MET A 52 5.10 7.11 2.37
C MET A 52 6.13 6.00 2.36
N ILE A 53 6.89 5.89 3.46
CA ILE A 53 7.70 4.72 3.75
C ILE A 53 6.96 3.94 4.83
N PHE A 54 6.60 2.70 4.50
CA PHE A 54 5.92 1.80 5.43
C PHE A 54 6.90 0.74 5.93
N ASN A 55 7.05 0.67 7.25
CA ASN A 55 7.79 -0.38 7.94
C ASN A 55 6.85 -1.56 8.19
N VAL A 56 7.12 -2.67 7.48
CA VAL A 56 6.26 -3.84 7.52
C VAL A 56 6.33 -4.55 8.88
N PRO A 57 7.51 -4.83 9.48
CA PRO A 57 7.57 -5.48 10.79
C PRO A 57 6.88 -4.69 11.92
N LYS A 58 7.00 -3.36 11.92
CA LYS A 58 6.44 -2.48 12.95
C LYS A 58 4.99 -2.08 12.70
N MET A 59 4.50 -2.24 11.47
CA MET A 59 3.19 -1.73 11.04
C MET A 59 3.04 -0.22 11.13
N GLU A 60 4.13 0.50 10.88
CA GLU A 60 4.23 1.93 11.10
C GLU A 60 4.62 2.67 9.82
N LEU A 61 4.10 3.89 9.70
CA LEU A 61 4.53 4.82 8.67
C LEU A 61 5.74 5.57 9.22
N GLU A 62 6.93 5.24 8.72
CA GLU A 62 8.17 5.92 9.12
C GLU A 62 8.29 7.31 8.47
N PHE A 63 7.70 7.48 7.30
CA PHE A 63 7.71 8.73 6.57
C PHE A 63 6.39 8.92 5.82
N ILE A 64 5.93 10.18 5.76
CA ILE A 64 4.80 10.61 4.94
C ILE A 64 5.16 11.96 4.33
N SER A 65 5.07 12.08 3.00
CA SER A 65 5.32 13.36 2.33
C SER A 65 4.25 14.39 2.66
N SER A 66 4.61 15.66 2.78
CA SER A 66 3.69 16.77 3.12
C SER A 66 2.55 16.97 2.11
N ASP A 67 2.67 16.48 0.88
CA ASP A 67 1.61 16.56 -0.14
C ASP A 67 0.32 15.81 0.24
N ILE A 68 0.36 14.96 1.27
CA ILE A 68 -0.84 14.34 1.85
C ILE A 68 -1.88 15.38 2.31
N GLU A 69 -1.44 16.56 2.75
CA GLU A 69 -2.33 17.66 3.13
C GLU A 69 -3.13 18.15 1.92
N LYS A 70 -2.51 18.23 0.74
CA LYS A 70 -3.19 18.67 -0.48
C LYS A 70 -4.21 17.63 -0.97
N VAL A 71 -3.89 16.34 -0.81
CA VAL A 71 -4.73 15.23 -1.32
C VAL A 71 -5.85 14.88 -0.34
N LEU A 72 -5.55 14.69 0.94
CA LEU A 72 -6.51 14.24 1.96
C LEU A 72 -6.92 15.31 2.97
N GLY A 73 -6.19 16.43 3.06
CA GLY A 73 -6.47 17.52 4.00
C GLY A 73 -5.86 17.33 5.40
N TYR A 74 -5.11 16.26 5.63
CA TYR A 74 -4.48 15.96 6.92
C TYR A 74 -2.99 16.29 6.88
N LEU A 75 -2.45 16.72 8.02
CA LEU A 75 -1.00 16.84 8.20
C LEU A 75 -0.38 15.45 8.42
N PRO A 76 0.90 15.24 8.07
CA PRO A 76 1.59 13.96 8.26
C PRO A 76 1.49 13.38 9.68
N ASN A 77 1.55 14.24 10.71
CA ASN A 77 1.50 13.84 12.12
C ASN A 77 0.08 13.50 12.63
N GLU A 78 -0.97 13.76 11.84
CA GLU A 78 -2.35 13.40 12.17
C GLU A 78 -2.69 11.96 11.78
N ILE A 79 -1.79 11.28 11.06
CA ILE A 79 -2.06 10.01 10.39
C ILE A 79 -1.07 8.93 10.83
N ASN A 80 -1.59 7.73 11.00
CA ASN A 80 -0.83 6.50 11.11
C ASN A 80 -1.49 5.39 10.26
N ALA A 81 -0.88 4.20 10.22
CA ALA A 81 -1.41 3.08 9.43
C ALA A 81 -2.85 2.69 9.84
N LEU A 82 -3.14 2.68 11.14
CA LEU A 82 -4.47 2.43 11.71
C LEU A 82 -5.51 3.42 11.18
N PHE A 83 -5.17 4.70 11.21
CA PHE A 83 -6.02 5.77 10.72
C PHE A 83 -6.44 5.54 9.26
N PHE A 84 -5.49 5.15 8.40
CA PHE A 84 -5.81 4.85 6.98
C PHE A 84 -6.88 3.78 6.84
N LEU A 85 -6.72 2.64 7.53
CA LEU A 85 -7.66 1.53 7.49
C LEU A 85 -9.08 1.94 7.95
N ASP A 86 -9.16 2.85 8.92
CA ASP A 86 -10.43 3.39 9.40
C ASP A 86 -11.10 4.33 8.40
N GLN A 87 -10.31 5.05 7.59
CA GLN A 87 -10.84 5.96 6.55
C GLN A 87 -11.24 5.24 5.25
N ILE A 88 -10.87 3.98 5.04
CA ILE A 88 -11.30 3.21 3.86
C ILE A 88 -12.83 3.08 3.86
N HIS A 89 -13.46 3.30 2.70
CA HIS A 89 -14.90 3.13 2.53
C HIS A 89 -15.35 1.73 2.97
N PRO A 90 -16.42 1.57 3.76
CA PRO A 90 -16.85 0.27 4.29
C PRO A 90 -16.95 -0.83 3.24
N ASP A 91 -17.57 -0.56 2.09
CA ASP A 91 -17.71 -1.53 0.99
C ASP A 91 -16.38 -1.95 0.33
N ASP A 92 -15.33 -1.13 0.47
CA ASP A 92 -14.02 -1.39 -0.14
C ASP A 92 -13.11 -2.18 0.83
N LYS A 93 -13.44 -2.25 2.13
CA LYS A 93 -12.65 -2.97 3.15
C LYS A 93 -12.49 -4.47 2.86
N PRO A 94 -13.52 -5.21 2.41
CA PRO A 94 -13.36 -6.62 2.03
C PRO A 94 -12.42 -6.83 0.85
N TYR A 95 -12.47 -5.93 -0.15
CA TYR A 95 -11.57 -5.97 -1.30
C TYR A 95 -10.12 -5.71 -0.87
N PHE A 96 -9.90 -4.67 -0.06
CA PHE A 96 -8.59 -4.33 0.47
C PHE A 96 -7.95 -5.55 1.17
N LEU A 97 -8.67 -6.19 2.11
CA LEU A 97 -8.17 -7.36 2.81
C LEU A 97 -7.87 -8.54 1.87
N ASN A 98 -8.71 -8.75 0.85
CA ASN A 98 -8.47 -9.81 -0.13
C ASN A 98 -7.21 -9.55 -0.96
N PHE A 99 -7.00 -8.30 -1.40
CA PHE A 99 -5.82 -7.91 -2.17
C PHE A 99 -4.53 -8.05 -1.37
N GLU A 100 -4.54 -7.66 -0.10
CA GLU A 100 -3.39 -7.86 0.80
C GLU A 100 -3.05 -9.35 0.99
N ASN A 101 -4.06 -10.21 1.13
CA ASN A 101 -3.84 -11.67 1.17
C ASN A 101 -3.22 -12.19 -0.13
N LYS A 102 -3.74 -11.76 -1.29
CA LYS A 102 -3.21 -12.18 -2.59
C LYS A 102 -1.78 -11.69 -2.83
N LEU A 103 -1.47 -10.46 -2.41
CA LEU A 103 -0.12 -9.96 -2.45
C LEU A 103 0.81 -10.82 -1.57
N THR A 104 0.38 -11.15 -0.36
CA THR A 104 1.17 -11.99 0.56
C THR A 104 1.43 -13.38 -0.01
N GLU A 105 0.42 -14.01 -0.63
CA GLU A 105 0.56 -15.27 -1.36
C GLU A 105 1.60 -15.15 -2.49
N PHE A 106 1.48 -14.11 -3.32
CA PHE A 106 2.39 -13.87 -4.44
C PHE A 106 3.85 -13.66 -3.99
N LEU A 107 4.08 -12.80 -3.00
CA LEU A 107 5.41 -12.48 -2.51
C LEU A 107 6.11 -13.66 -1.84
N LYS A 108 5.33 -14.58 -1.24
CA LYS A 108 5.87 -15.78 -0.59
C LYS A 108 6.53 -16.74 -1.60
N ASP A 109 5.94 -16.85 -2.79
CA ASP A 109 6.43 -17.75 -3.84
C ASP A 109 7.44 -17.08 -4.77
N LEU A 110 7.69 -15.77 -4.58
CA LEU A 110 8.56 -14.97 -5.44
C LEU A 110 10.05 -15.11 -5.05
N PRO A 111 10.94 -15.53 -5.98
CA PRO A 111 12.38 -15.57 -5.75
C PRO A 111 12.97 -14.23 -5.33
N LEU A 112 13.97 -14.23 -4.46
CA LEU A 112 14.56 -13.02 -3.88
C LEU A 112 15.02 -12.01 -4.95
N ASP A 113 15.69 -12.50 -6.00
CA ASP A 113 16.21 -11.71 -7.11
C ASP A 113 15.11 -11.06 -7.94
N LYS A 114 13.87 -11.53 -7.83
CA LYS A 114 12.70 -10.99 -8.55
C LYS A 114 11.88 -10.03 -7.71
N ARG A 115 12.10 -9.92 -6.41
CA ARG A 115 11.25 -9.09 -5.52
C ARG A 115 11.27 -7.59 -5.85
N ALA A 116 12.40 -7.06 -6.34
CA ALA A 116 12.50 -5.68 -6.83
C ALA A 116 11.83 -5.48 -8.20
N CYS A 117 11.59 -6.55 -8.95
CA CYS A 117 11.04 -6.49 -10.31
C CYS A 117 9.51 -6.41 -10.32
N TYR A 118 8.86 -6.21 -9.17
CA TYR A 118 7.41 -6.12 -9.10
C TYR A 118 6.93 -4.91 -8.30
N LYS A 119 5.85 -4.29 -8.80
CA LYS A 119 5.02 -3.33 -8.08
C LYS A 119 3.63 -3.90 -7.91
N TYR A 120 3.07 -3.74 -6.72
CA TYR A 120 1.67 -4.00 -6.43
C TYR A 120 0.84 -2.73 -6.64
N GLN A 121 -0.37 -2.86 -7.20
CA GLN A 121 -1.30 -1.74 -7.25
C GLN A 121 -2.77 -2.17 -7.13
N HIS A 122 -3.55 -1.40 -6.39
CA HIS A 122 -5.01 -1.50 -6.40
C HIS A 122 -5.64 -0.14 -6.11
N ASP A 123 -6.94 0.00 -6.33
CA ASP A 123 -7.67 1.24 -5.98
C ASP A 123 -8.70 1.03 -4.89
N TYR A 124 -8.92 2.05 -4.06
CA TYR A 124 -10.01 2.06 -3.08
C TYR A 124 -10.45 3.48 -2.76
N ARG A 125 -11.65 3.61 -2.21
CA ARG A 125 -12.18 4.88 -1.73
C ARG A 125 -11.70 5.16 -0.31
N ILE A 126 -11.23 6.38 -0.07
CA ILE A 126 -10.81 6.86 1.24
C ILE A 126 -11.53 8.16 1.59
N ARG A 127 -11.92 8.31 2.85
CA ARG A 127 -12.50 9.55 3.37
C ARG A 127 -11.40 10.59 3.59
N THR A 128 -11.63 11.79 3.06
CA THR A 128 -10.79 12.97 3.27
C THR A 128 -11.28 13.79 4.46
N LYS A 129 -10.44 14.72 4.96
CA LYS A 129 -10.79 15.61 6.08
C LYS A 129 -12.00 16.50 5.77
N ASN A 130 -12.11 16.96 4.52
CA ASN A 130 -13.02 18.05 4.14
C ASN A 130 -13.94 17.76 2.93
N LYS A 131 -13.78 16.64 2.20
CA LYS A 131 -14.37 16.45 0.85
C LYS A 131 -15.00 15.06 0.60
N GLY A 132 -15.56 14.42 1.63
CA GLY A 132 -16.16 13.09 1.44
C GLY A 132 -15.14 12.04 0.99
N TYR A 133 -15.58 11.06 0.20
CA TYR A 133 -14.71 10.00 -0.32
C TYR A 133 -14.09 10.38 -1.66
N ILE A 134 -12.77 10.20 -1.80
CA ILE A 134 -12.05 10.19 -3.08
C ILE A 134 -11.59 8.77 -3.38
N ARG A 135 -11.23 8.48 -4.64
CA ARG A 135 -10.66 7.18 -5.02
C ARG A 135 -9.15 7.31 -5.26
N LEU A 136 -8.39 6.58 -4.44
CA LEU A 136 -6.94 6.50 -4.55
C LEU A 136 -6.53 5.28 -5.35
N LEU A 137 -5.56 5.45 -6.25
CA LEU A 137 -4.69 4.39 -6.70
C LEU A 137 -3.59 4.23 -5.66
N HIS A 138 -3.56 3.08 -5.02
CA HIS A 138 -2.58 2.66 -4.03
C HIS A 138 -1.56 1.75 -4.70
N GLN A 139 -0.28 2.11 -4.57
CA GLN A 139 0.83 1.38 -5.17
C GLN A 139 1.88 1.09 -4.11
N ILE A 140 2.42 -0.12 -4.11
CA ILE A 140 3.47 -0.57 -3.19
C ILE A 140 4.65 -1.08 -4.00
N VAL A 141 5.84 -0.55 -3.70
CA VAL A 141 7.12 -1.01 -4.23
C VAL A 141 8.00 -1.44 -3.04
N PRO A 142 8.44 -2.70 -2.97
CA PRO A 142 9.44 -3.11 -1.99
C PRO A 142 10.75 -2.34 -2.20
N ILE A 143 11.30 -1.73 -1.14
CA ILE A 143 12.57 -0.97 -1.22
C ILE A 143 13.66 -1.53 -0.31
N GLU A 144 13.30 -2.34 0.69
CA GLU A 144 14.25 -3.03 1.56
C GLU A 144 13.68 -4.40 1.92
N PHE A 145 14.42 -5.46 1.57
CA PHE A 145 14.04 -6.85 1.79
C PHE A 145 15.28 -7.76 1.71
N ASP A 146 15.20 -8.94 2.32
CA ASP A 146 16.19 -10.00 2.21
C ASP A 146 15.54 -11.36 1.89
N GLN A 147 16.30 -12.46 2.00
CA GLN A 147 15.83 -13.82 1.70
C GLN A 147 14.54 -14.17 2.45
N ASN A 148 14.40 -13.73 3.69
CA ASN A 148 13.32 -14.13 4.59
C ASN A 148 12.25 -13.05 4.68
N ASN A 149 12.62 -11.78 4.50
CA ASN A 149 11.91 -10.67 5.11
C ASN A 149 11.70 -9.48 4.16
N TYR A 150 10.56 -8.81 4.28
CA TYR A 150 10.33 -7.48 3.71
C TYR A 150 10.34 -6.46 4.85
N TYR A 151 11.22 -5.47 4.78
CA TYR A 151 11.42 -4.50 5.85
C TYR A 151 10.68 -3.21 5.58
N ARG A 152 10.89 -2.62 4.39
CA ARG A 152 10.32 -1.33 4.02
C ARG A 152 9.76 -1.37 2.61
N SER A 153 8.63 -0.69 2.46
CA SER A 153 8.01 -0.45 1.16
C SER A 153 7.79 1.05 0.93
N LEU A 154 8.03 1.48 -0.29
CA LEU A 154 7.56 2.76 -0.79
C LEU A 154 6.08 2.61 -1.18
N VAL A 155 5.22 3.36 -0.51
CA VAL A 155 3.78 3.40 -0.80
C VAL A 155 3.47 4.71 -1.48
N LEU A 156 2.70 4.66 -2.56
CA LEU A 156 2.28 5.82 -3.33
C LEU A 156 0.77 5.83 -3.46
N HIS A 157 0.18 6.95 -3.10
CA HIS A 157 -1.26 7.20 -3.24
C HIS A 157 -1.47 8.32 -4.24
N THR A 158 -2.26 8.04 -5.27
CA THR A 158 -2.60 9.01 -6.32
C THR A 158 -4.11 9.14 -6.41
N ASP A 159 -4.65 10.35 -6.34
CA ASP A 159 -6.08 10.60 -6.55
C ASP A 159 -6.44 10.37 -8.02
N ILE A 160 -7.19 9.29 -8.27
CA ILE A 160 -7.67 8.90 -9.58
C ILE A 160 -9.19 9.09 -9.72
N SER A 161 -9.82 9.90 -8.86
CA SER A 161 -11.27 10.13 -8.90
C SER A 161 -11.74 10.66 -10.26
N HIS A 162 -10.89 11.36 -10.99
CA HIS A 162 -11.15 11.86 -12.34
C HIS A 162 -11.04 10.79 -13.44
N ILE A 163 -10.36 9.66 -13.18
CA ILE A 163 -10.20 8.53 -14.11
C ILE A 163 -11.23 7.44 -13.81
N LYS A 164 -11.42 7.13 -12.53
CA LYS A 164 -12.32 6.07 -12.05
C LYS A 164 -13.14 6.61 -10.89
N ASN A 165 -14.35 7.08 -11.17
CA ASN A 165 -15.25 7.63 -10.15
C ASN A 165 -16.28 6.61 -9.60
N ALA A 166 -16.43 5.44 -10.23
CA ALA A 166 -17.43 4.44 -9.87
C ALA A 166 -16.91 2.99 -10.10
N GLY A 167 -17.71 2.00 -9.69
CA GLY A 167 -17.37 0.58 -9.80
C GLY A 167 -16.59 0.04 -8.61
N ILE A 168 -16.19 -1.23 -8.68
CA ILE A 168 -15.47 -1.94 -7.61
C ILE A 168 -13.95 -1.72 -7.69
N PRO A 169 -13.21 -1.83 -6.56
CA PRO A 169 -11.75 -1.90 -6.54
C PRO A 169 -11.18 -2.92 -7.53
N CYS A 170 -10.09 -2.56 -8.22
CA CYS A 170 -9.34 -3.46 -9.10
C CYS A 170 -7.92 -3.66 -8.54
N PHE A 171 -7.39 -4.86 -8.69
CA PHE A 171 -6.07 -5.24 -8.19
C PHE A 171 -5.19 -5.75 -9.33
N SER A 172 -3.91 -5.37 -9.35
CA SER A 172 -2.92 -5.83 -10.32
C SER A 172 -1.52 -5.90 -9.71
N ILE A 173 -0.70 -6.80 -10.24
CA ILE A 173 0.72 -6.92 -9.95
C ILE A 173 1.46 -6.61 -11.26
N ILE A 174 2.35 -5.63 -11.23
CA ILE A 174 3.04 -5.12 -12.41
C ILE A 174 4.49 -5.58 -12.35
N GLY A 175 4.89 -6.40 -13.33
CA GLY A 175 6.27 -6.82 -13.52
C GLY A 175 7.10 -5.76 -14.27
N PHE A 176 8.38 -5.70 -13.92
CA PHE A 176 9.45 -4.93 -14.56
C PHE A 176 10.56 -5.89 -15.00
N ASP A 177 11.54 -5.42 -15.78
CA ASP A 177 12.69 -6.22 -16.20
C ASP A 177 12.30 -7.58 -16.83
N ASP A 178 11.35 -7.51 -17.78
CA ASP A 178 10.77 -8.64 -18.50
C ASP A 178 9.94 -9.63 -17.66
N GLU A 179 9.70 -9.33 -16.38
CA GLU A 179 8.77 -10.08 -15.55
C GLU A 179 7.31 -9.89 -16.00
N PRO A 180 6.48 -10.94 -15.96
CA PRO A 180 5.09 -10.87 -16.38
C PRO A 180 4.27 -9.94 -15.48
N SER A 181 3.35 -9.19 -16.08
CA SER A 181 2.34 -8.44 -15.34
C SER A 181 1.03 -9.23 -15.26
N TYR A 182 0.36 -9.13 -14.11
CA TYR A 182 -0.91 -9.77 -13.80
C TYR A 182 -1.97 -8.70 -13.53
N TYR A 183 -2.89 -8.50 -14.47
CA TYR A 183 -3.87 -7.43 -14.42
C TYR A 183 -5.24 -7.93 -13.94
N ASN A 184 -5.97 -7.06 -13.24
CA ASN A 184 -7.36 -7.29 -12.80
C ASN A 184 -7.55 -8.64 -12.08
N ILE A 185 -6.65 -8.96 -11.16
CA ILE A 185 -6.72 -10.16 -10.33
C ILE A 185 -8.01 -10.10 -9.52
N GLN A 186 -8.84 -11.13 -9.66
CA GLN A 186 -10.14 -11.19 -9.02
C GLN A 186 -10.02 -11.56 -7.54
N PRO A 187 -10.87 -11.00 -6.66
CA PRO A 187 -10.93 -11.44 -5.28
C PRO A 187 -11.37 -12.91 -5.19
N THR A 188 -10.77 -13.70 -4.29
CA THR A 188 -11.30 -15.04 -3.99
C THR A 188 -12.69 -14.93 -3.36
N GLU A 189 -13.69 -15.64 -3.88
CA GLU A 189 -15.01 -15.74 -3.25
C GLU A 189 -14.90 -16.34 -1.83
N GLY A 190 -15.49 -15.70 -0.82
CA GLY A 190 -15.66 -16.30 0.53
C GLY A 190 -15.10 -15.54 1.74
N LEU A 191 -14.60 -14.31 1.59
CA LEU A 191 -14.19 -13.46 2.73
C LEU A 191 -15.13 -12.25 2.97
N THR A 192 -16.39 -12.37 2.56
CA THR A 192 -17.48 -11.42 2.89
C THR A 192 -18.08 -11.68 4.26
#